data_AF-A0A7T1IDA4-F1
#
_entry.id   AF-A0A7T1IDA4-F1
#
_cell.length_a   1.000
_cell.length_b   1.000
_cell.length_c   1.000
_cell.angle_alpha   90.00
_cell.angle_beta   90.00
_cell.angle_gamma   90.00
#
_symmetry.space_group_name_H-M   'P 1'
#
loop_
_entity.id
_entity.type
_entity.pdbx_description
1 polymer ?
#
loop_
_entity_poly.entity_id
_entity_poly.type
_entity_poly.pdbx_seq_one_letter_code
_entity_poly.pdbx_strand_id
1 'polypeptide(L)' 'MHSDINGGNKQSVAFRKPQRITITVPKSVYEYLVETSAYEGRSLSNYASYLLERSAEGR' A
#
# COMPACT_ATOMS: atom_id res chain seq x y z
N MET A 1 -1.49 41.78 -26.65
CA MET A 1 -0.84 41.23 -25.43
C MET A 1 -1.93 41.01 -24.40
N HIS A 2 -2.36 39.76 -24.22
CA HIS A 2 -3.29 39.32 -23.18
C HIS A 2 -2.96 37.86 -22.85
N SER A 3 -2.27 37.72 -21.72
CA SER A 3 -2.36 36.66 -20.71
C SER A 3 -2.54 35.19 -21.09
N ASP A 4 -1.59 34.43 -20.56
CA ASP A 4 -1.57 33.00 -20.28
C ASP A 4 -2.89 32.42 -19.75
N ILE A 5 -3.25 31.22 -20.22
CA ILE A 5 -4.13 30.32 -19.47
C ILE A 5 -3.53 28.91 -19.47
N ASN A 6 -2.80 28.63 -18.38
CA ASN A 6 -2.78 27.38 -17.63
C ASN A 6 -2.90 26.07 -18.43
N GLY A 7 -1.75 25.53 -18.83
CA GLY A 7 -1.57 24.09 -19.02
C GLY A 7 -1.76 23.39 -17.69
N GLY A 8 -3.02 23.12 -17.35
CA GLY A 8 -3.42 22.42 -16.13
C GLY A 8 -2.60 21.15 -16.01
N ASN A 9 -1.71 21.13 -15.02
CA ASN A 9 -1.02 19.94 -14.58
C ASN A 9 -2.11 18.96 -14.14
N LYS A 10 -2.58 18.14 -15.08
CA LYS A 10 -3.26 16.89 -14.79
C LYS A 10 -2.23 16.11 -14.00
N GLN A 11 -2.23 16.32 -12.68
CA GLN A 11 -1.73 15.34 -11.75
C GLN A 11 -2.54 14.11 -12.10
N SER A 12 -1.99 13.30 -13.00
CA SER A 12 -2.43 11.95 -13.20
C SER A 12 -2.37 11.40 -11.79
N VAL A 13 -3.54 11.19 -11.19
CA VAL A 13 -3.72 10.16 -10.20
C VAL A 13 -3.37 8.90 -10.99
N ALA A 14 -2.07 8.69 -11.18
CA ALA A 14 -1.53 7.51 -11.79
C ALA A 14 -2.01 6.46 -10.83
N PHE A 15 -3.06 5.73 -11.21
CA PHE A 15 -3.44 4.50 -10.57
C PHE A 15 -2.16 3.67 -10.58
N ARG A 16 -1.39 3.78 -9.50
CA ARG A 16 -0.06 3.21 -9.40
C ARG A 16 -0.34 1.72 -9.47
N LYS A 17 0.03 1.12 -10.60
CA LYS A 17 -0.15 -0.32 -10.81
C LYS A 17 0.39 -1.04 -9.56
N PRO A 18 -0.30 -2.05 -9.03
CA PRO A 18 0.17 -2.80 -7.87
C PRO A 18 1.62 -3.23 -8.08
N GLN A 19 2.49 -2.88 -7.13
CA GLN A 19 3.89 -3.31 -7.14
C GLN A 19 4.03 -4.53 -6.24
N ARG A 20 4.49 -5.65 -6.81
CA ARG A 20 4.72 -6.88 -6.03
C ARG A 20 6.11 -6.78 -5.40
N ILE A 21 6.16 -6.90 -4.08
CA ILE A 21 7.39 -7.02 -3.31
C ILE A 21 7.52 -8.41 -2.73
N THR A 22 8.76 -8.86 -2.53
CA THR A 22 9.08 -10.08 -1.80
C THR A 22 10.01 -9.69 -0.66
N ILE A 23 9.66 -10.09 0.55
CA ILE A 23 10.43 -9.81 1.76
C ILE A 23 10.71 -11.12 2.49
N THR A 24 11.86 -11.20 3.14
CA THR A 24 12.17 -12.31 4.05
C THR A 24 11.92 -11.83 5.48
N VAL A 25 11.19 -12.60 6.26
CA VAL A 25 10.84 -12.29 7.65
C VAL A 25 11.12 -13.49 8.55
N PRO A 26 11.30 -13.29 9.87
CA PRO A 26 11.36 -14.39 10.81
C PRO A 26 10.11 -15.28 10.77
N LYS A 27 10.26 -16.58 11.02
CA LYS A 27 9.14 -17.55 11.00
C LYS A 27 8.00 -17.15 11.93
N SER A 28 8.33 -16.67 13.13
CA SER A 28 7.34 -16.22 14.12
C SER A 28 6.49 -15.06 13.60
N VAL A 29 7.08 -14.14 12.84
CA VAL A 29 6.34 -13.04 12.21
C VAL A 29 5.41 -13.58 11.13
N TYR A 30 5.89 -14.50 10.29
CA TYR A 30 5.04 -15.13 9.28
C TYR A 30 3.84 -15.85 9.89
N GLU A 31 4.05 -16.67 10.93
CA GLU A 31 2.98 -17.39 11.62
C GLU A 31 1.94 -16.44 12.21
N TYR A 32 2.38 -15.37 12.88
CA TYR A 32 1.51 -14.33 13.41
C TYR A 32 0.65 -13.67 12.31
N LEU A 33 1.25 -13.33 11.16
CA LEU A 33 0.53 -12.72 10.05
C LEU A 33 -0.52 -13.68 9.46
N VAL A 34 -0.18 -14.97 9.33
CA VAL A 34 -1.10 -16.01 8.83
C VAL A 34 -2.29 -16.17 9.76
N GLU A 35 -2.05 -16.39 11.06
CA GLU A 35 -3.10 -16.57 12.06
C GLU A 35 -4.03 -15.35 12.14
N THR A 36 -3.45 -14.15 12.20
CA THR A 36 -4.23 -12.92 12.33
C THR A 36 -5.04 -12.62 11.07
N SER A 37 -4.45 -12.82 9.89
CA SER A 37 -5.18 -12.63 8.61
C SER A 37 -6.37 -13.58 8.49
N ALA A 38 -6.21 -14.84 8.90
CA ALA A 38 -7.27 -15.83 8.91
C ALA A 38 -8.36 -15.48 9.94
N TYR A 39 -7.97 -15.06 11.14
CA TYR A 39 -8.90 -14.62 12.19
C TYR A 39 -9.75 -13.42 11.74
N GLU A 40 -9.15 -12.45 11.03
CA GLU A 40 -9.85 -11.29 10.48
C GLU A 40 -10.64 -11.58 9.18
N GLY A 41 -10.54 -12.80 8.63
CA GLY A 41 -11.25 -13.18 7.41
C GLY A 41 -10.75 -12.47 6.15
N ARG A 42 -9.48 -12.05 6.12
CA ARG A 42 -8.85 -11.36 4.98
C ARG A 42 -7.65 -12.13 4.45
N SER A 43 -7.24 -11.85 3.21
CA SER A 43 -6.02 -12.47 2.68
C SER A 43 -4.77 -11.97 3.43
N LEU A 44 -3.74 -12.83 3.50
CA LEU A 44 -2.44 -12.47 4.05
C LEU A 44 -1.85 -11.22 3.40
N SER A 45 -1.98 -11.08 2.07
CA SER A 45 -1.52 -9.91 1.33
C SER A 45 -2.27 -8.64 1.70
N ASN A 46 -3.58 -8.71 1.91
CA ASN A 46 -4.38 -7.57 2.34
C ASN A 46 -4.01 -7.13 3.75
N TYR A 47 -3.84 -8.08 4.67
CA TYR A 47 -3.39 -7.79 6.03
C TYR A 47 -2.00 -7.17 6.06
N ALA A 48 -1.06 -7.71 5.28
CA ALA A 48 0.27 -7.16 5.15
C ALA A 48 0.26 -5.74 4.57
N SER A 49 -0.54 -5.48 3.53
CA SER A 49 -0.72 -4.13 2.98
C SER A 49 -1.25 -3.15 4.03
N TYR A 50 -2.28 -3.53 4.78
CA TYR A 50 -2.86 -2.70 5.84
C TYR A 50 -1.83 -2.34 6.92
N LEU A 51 -1.01 -3.29 7.37
CA LEU A 51 0.05 -3.02 8.35
C LEU A 51 1.12 -2.08 7.79
N LEU A 52 1.53 -2.28 6.54
CA LEU A 52 2.51 -1.42 5.87
C LEU A 52 1.96 0.00 5.66
N GLU A 53 0.71 0.12 5.25
CA GLU A 53 0.00 1.40 5.11
C GLU A 53 -0.06 2.11 6.45
N ARG A 54 -0.56 1.47 7.52
CA ARG A 54 -0.59 2.07 8.86
C ARG A 54 0.78 2.50 9.37
N SER A 55 1.82 1.69 9.12
CA SER A 55 3.18 2.04 9.53
C SER A 55 3.76 3.20 8.72
N ALA A 56 3.39 3.33 7.45
CA ALA A 56 3.87 4.39 6.56
C ALA A 56 3.09 5.71 6.72
N GLU A 57 1.81 5.61 7.09
CA GLU A 57 0.88 6.72 7.35
C GLU A 57 1.03 7.32 8.75
N GLY A 58 1.83 6.70 9.64
CA GLY A 58 2.16 7.21 10.97
C GLY A 58 3.01 8.49 10.99
N ARG A 59 2.63 9.50 10.21
CA ARG A 59 3.06 10.90 10.33
C ARG A 59 1.96 11.76 10.93
#